data_AF-N1UJQ7-F1
#
_entry.id   AF-N1UJQ7-F1
#
_cell.length_a   1.000
_cell.length_b   1.000
_cell.length_c   1.000
_cell.angle_alpha   90.00
_cell.angle_beta   90.00
_cell.angle_gamma   90.00
#
_symmetry.space_group_name_H-M   'P 1'
#
loop_
_entity.id
_entity.type
_entity.pdbx_description
1 polymer ?
#
loop_
_entity_poly.entity_id
_entity_poly.type
_entity_poly.pdbx_seq_one_letter_code
_entity_poly.pdbx_strand_id
1 'polypeptide(L)'
;MINGRPILDRQGTIRVDEICHLENVDFSTGNVNFPGTIIVEGSIADGFTLETEGSIIVKKSVGKVFLKAGGDVVLSGGFMGRNGGLIESGADIYTRFVEQGRLIAKNTIFIEEASMHSELVAGESVVIRGGRGELIGGSCVAGKSIICTKLGAIAETKTSVSVGIRPELLDDLEKLRLEIQKNKEILKKVEQSLIKLNEDSQRRQLTIEEKESLPKLSAIKQKYSGILNNLLGQEQSMIMGFEPDKDSYVEVEQEIFPGVDIYPGKGKNFKVRLKEIPGPSFVFLGNDGNPQITKVKPKRLGILQEEN
;
A
#
# COMPACT_ATOMS: atom_id res chain seq x y z
N MET A 1 33.28 22.90 -1.91
CA MET A 1 31.90 23.42 -1.98
C MET A 1 31.00 22.21 -1.92
N ILE A 2 30.08 22.16 -0.95
CA ILE A 2 29.08 21.09 -0.88
C ILE A 2 28.02 21.47 -1.91
N ASN A 3 27.92 20.70 -2.99
CA ASN A 3 26.79 20.83 -3.91
C ASN A 3 25.56 20.32 -3.16
N GLY A 4 24.67 21.23 -2.79
CA GLY A 4 23.52 20.87 -1.97
C GLY A 4 22.34 21.80 -2.17
N ARG A 5 21.13 21.28 -1.95
CA ARG A 5 19.91 22.07 -2.08
C ARG A 5 19.63 22.71 -0.72
N PRO A 6 19.45 24.03 -0.63
CA PRO A 6 18.93 24.62 0.58
C PRO A 6 17.47 24.18 0.75
N ILE A 7 17.20 23.49 1.86
CA ILE A 7 15.87 23.07 2.27
C ILE A 7 15.50 23.89 3.50
N LEU A 8 14.32 24.51 3.47
CA LEU A 8 13.74 25.15 4.64
C LEU A 8 12.92 24.09 5.37
N ASP A 9 13.37 23.68 6.56
CA ASP A 9 12.59 22.79 7.40
C ASP A 9 11.32 23.49 7.94
N ARG A 10 10.32 22.72 8.36
CA ARG A 10 9.06 23.20 8.95
C ARG A 10 9.27 24.09 10.18
N GLN A 11 10.46 24.05 10.79
CA GLN A 11 10.87 24.89 11.93
C GLN A 11 11.57 26.20 11.52
N GLY A 12 11.70 26.49 10.22
CA GLY A 12 12.33 27.73 9.72
C GLY A 12 13.86 27.68 9.64
N THR A 13 14.48 26.51 9.80
CA THR A 13 15.94 26.34 9.70
C THR A 13 16.32 25.97 8.27
N ILE A 14 17.34 26.61 7.71
CA ILE A 14 17.88 26.29 6.38
C ILE A 14 18.98 25.23 6.54
N ARG A 15 18.76 24.05 5.96
CA ARG A 15 19.78 22.98 5.86
C ARG A 15 20.21 22.80 4.42
N VAL A 16 21.47 22.45 4.19
CA VAL A 16 21.99 22.11 2.87
C VAL A 16 22.12 20.59 2.81
N ASP A 17 21.22 19.95 2.06
CA ASP A 17 21.28 18.50 1.87
C ASP A 17 22.14 18.19 0.65
N GLU A 18 23.03 17.20 0.77
CA GLU A 18 23.85 16.72 -0.34
C GLU A 18 22.96 16.22 -1.47
N ILE A 19 23.38 16.41 -2.72
CA ILE A 19 22.63 15.95 -3.90
C ILE A 19 23.50 15.02 -4.75
N CYS A 20 22.95 13.87 -5.09
CA CYS A 20 23.47 12.98 -6.12
C CYS A 20 22.66 13.16 -7.40
N HIS A 21 23.29 13.69 -8.45
CA HIS A 21 22.69 13.78 -9.78
C HIS A 21 23.11 12.58 -10.63
N LEU A 22 22.11 11.88 -11.17
CA LEU A 22 22.29 10.73 -12.05
C LEU A 22 21.52 10.98 -13.36
N GLU A 23 22.15 10.69 -14.49
CA GLU A 23 21.43 10.72 -15.77
C GLU A 23 20.50 9.52 -15.89
N ASN A 24 20.99 8.31 -15.67
CA ASN A 24 20.20 7.08 -15.68
C ASN A 24 20.68 6.15 -14.57
N VAL A 25 19.85 5.17 -14.21
CA VAL A 25 20.26 4.05 -13.36
C VAL A 25 20.05 2.76 -14.12
N ASP A 26 21.15 2.13 -14.49
CA ASP A 26 21.19 0.88 -15.24
C ASP A 26 22.40 0.02 -14.81
N PHE A 27 22.76 -0.99 -15.60
CA PHE A 27 23.89 -1.89 -15.30
C PHE A 27 25.24 -1.17 -15.16
N SER A 28 25.40 0.03 -15.74
CA SER A 28 26.62 0.82 -15.58
C SER A 28 26.67 1.54 -14.23
N THR A 29 25.51 1.89 -13.67
CA THR A 29 25.39 2.64 -12.41
C THR A 29 25.25 1.71 -11.22
N GLY A 30 24.47 0.63 -11.35
CA GLY A 30 24.16 -0.27 -10.25
C GLY A 30 23.07 0.25 -9.32
N ASN A 31 22.89 -0.43 -8.19
CA ASN A 31 22.05 0.06 -7.10
C ASN A 31 22.71 1.28 -6.44
N VAL A 32 21.90 2.24 -6.01
CA VAL A 32 22.39 3.50 -5.43
C VAL A 32 21.97 3.58 -3.97
N ASN A 33 22.93 3.84 -3.09
CA ASN A 33 22.66 4.20 -1.71
C ASN A 33 23.38 5.52 -1.41
N PHE A 34 22.62 6.56 -1.06
CA PHE A 34 23.14 7.90 -0.89
C PHE A 34 22.45 8.60 0.29
N PRO A 35 23.17 9.25 1.22
CA PRO A 35 22.56 9.85 2.41
C PRO A 35 21.71 11.09 2.11
N GLY A 36 22.00 11.81 1.01
CA GLY A 36 21.29 13.03 0.61
C GLY A 36 20.22 12.79 -0.46
N THR A 37 19.76 13.85 -1.11
CA THR A 37 18.75 13.74 -2.17
C THR A 37 19.32 13.09 -3.43
N ILE A 38 18.61 12.12 -4.01
CA ILE A 38 18.95 11.53 -5.31
C ILE A 38 18.05 12.16 -6.38
N ILE A 39 18.65 12.68 -7.45
CA ILE A 39 17.94 13.21 -8.61
C ILE A 39 18.33 12.39 -9.84
N VAL A 40 17.34 11.76 -10.46
CA VAL A 40 17.49 11.01 -11.71
C VAL A 40 16.78 11.77 -12.84
N GLU A 41 17.56 12.30 -13.78
CA GLU A 41 17.05 13.07 -14.92
C GLU A 41 16.41 12.17 -16.01
N GLY A 42 16.91 10.95 -16.14
CA GLY A 42 16.48 9.97 -17.13
C GLY A 42 15.69 8.83 -16.52
N SER A 43 15.97 7.60 -16.98
CA SER A 43 15.22 6.40 -16.59
C SER A 43 15.98 5.54 -15.60
N ILE A 44 15.22 4.81 -14.79
CA ILE A 44 15.72 3.73 -13.95
C ILE A 44 15.29 2.43 -14.61
N ALA A 45 16.25 1.58 -14.95
CA ALA A 45 15.98 0.26 -15.51
C ALA A 45 15.29 -0.65 -14.47
N ASP A 46 14.58 -1.66 -14.94
CA ASP A 46 13.88 -2.59 -14.06
C ASP A 46 14.87 -3.41 -13.21
N GLY A 47 14.49 -3.69 -11.96
CA GLY A 47 15.25 -4.51 -11.02
C GLY A 47 16.28 -3.74 -10.18
N PHE A 48 16.46 -2.44 -10.42
CA PHE A 48 17.36 -1.61 -9.63
C PHE A 48 16.72 -1.07 -8.35
N THR A 49 17.58 -0.85 -7.37
CA THR A 49 17.22 -0.33 -6.04
C THR A 49 17.93 0.99 -5.78
N LEU A 50 17.17 2.00 -5.33
CA LEU A 50 17.71 3.28 -4.87
C LEU A 50 17.26 3.50 -3.42
N GLU A 51 18.21 3.76 -2.53
CA GLU A 51 17.96 4.04 -1.11
C GLU A 51 18.60 5.37 -0.70
N THR A 52 17.86 6.17 0.08
CA THR A 52 18.36 7.42 0.64
C THR A 52 17.62 7.82 1.93
N GLU A 53 18.30 8.56 2.81
CA GLU A 53 17.66 9.24 3.95
C GLU A 53 16.97 10.55 3.55
N GLY A 54 17.38 11.14 2.43
CA GLY A 54 16.76 12.31 1.80
C GLY A 54 15.60 11.94 0.87
N SER A 55 15.37 12.77 -0.15
CA SER A 55 14.31 12.57 -1.14
C SER A 55 14.82 11.91 -2.42
N ILE A 56 13.94 11.23 -3.16
CA ILE A 56 14.22 10.73 -4.51
C ILE A 56 13.36 11.51 -5.51
N ILE A 57 13.98 12.09 -6.53
CA ILE A 57 13.30 12.83 -7.59
C ILE A 57 13.63 12.17 -8.93
N VAL A 58 12.63 11.67 -9.63
CA VAL A 58 12.79 11.07 -10.96
C VAL A 58 11.96 11.84 -11.97
N LYS A 59 12.60 12.34 -13.02
CA LYS A 59 11.95 13.17 -14.05
C LYS A 59 11.12 12.37 -15.06
N LYS A 60 11.27 11.05 -15.10
CA LYS A 60 10.54 10.15 -16.01
C LYS A 60 9.72 9.13 -15.24
N SER A 61 8.94 8.36 -16.00
CA SER A 61 8.26 7.18 -15.47
C SER A 61 9.27 6.10 -15.08
N VAL A 62 8.92 5.32 -14.08
CA VAL A 62 9.71 4.18 -13.60
C VAL A 62 8.93 2.88 -13.77
N GLY A 63 9.65 1.80 -14.04
CA GLY A 63 9.09 0.46 -14.20
C GLY A 63 9.10 -0.33 -12.89
N LYS A 64 9.56 -1.57 -12.96
CA LYS A 64 9.70 -2.47 -11.80
C LYS A 64 10.97 -2.12 -11.02
N VAL A 65 10.87 -1.13 -10.13
CA VAL A 65 11.99 -0.62 -9.32
C VAL A 65 11.69 -0.72 -7.82
N PHE A 66 12.74 -0.66 -7.01
CA PHE A 66 12.65 -0.52 -5.55
C PHE A 66 13.21 0.85 -5.16
N LEU A 67 12.36 1.78 -4.75
CA LEU A 67 12.78 3.11 -4.30
C LEU A 67 12.45 3.27 -2.83
N LYS A 68 13.44 3.68 -2.03
CA LYS A 68 13.24 3.96 -0.61
C LYS A 68 13.85 5.30 -0.24
N ALA A 69 13.02 6.23 0.18
CA ALA A 69 13.43 7.55 0.61
C ALA A 69 13.00 7.81 2.07
N GLY A 70 13.87 8.42 2.87
CA GLY A 70 13.50 8.95 4.18
C GLY A 70 12.64 10.22 4.06
N GLY A 71 12.84 11.00 3.00
CA GLY A 71 12.01 12.12 2.59
C GLY A 71 10.99 11.75 1.52
N ASP A 72 10.66 12.71 0.66
CA ASP A 72 9.65 12.57 -0.39
C ASP A 72 10.15 11.71 -1.56
N VAL A 73 9.22 11.03 -2.24
CA VAL A 73 9.48 10.48 -3.58
C VAL A 73 8.65 11.23 -4.61
N VAL A 74 9.31 11.84 -5.59
CA VAL A 74 8.67 12.62 -6.64
C VAL A 74 8.95 11.99 -7.99
N LEU A 75 7.92 11.44 -8.61
CA LEU A 75 7.93 10.95 -9.99
C LEU A 75 7.19 11.95 -10.87
N SER A 76 7.89 12.59 -11.82
CA SER A 76 7.23 13.46 -12.80
C SER A 76 6.44 12.67 -13.85
N GLY A 77 6.79 11.38 -14.02
CA GLY A 77 6.02 10.42 -14.82
C GLY A 77 5.12 9.54 -13.95
N GLY A 78 4.87 8.32 -14.42
CA GLY A 78 4.12 7.31 -13.68
C GLY A 78 4.97 6.14 -13.19
N PHE A 79 4.35 5.28 -12.40
CA PHE A 79 4.97 4.06 -11.87
C PHE A 79 4.28 2.82 -12.43
N MET A 80 5.02 2.00 -13.18
CA MET A 80 4.54 0.73 -13.74
C MET A 80 5.24 -0.43 -13.03
N GLY A 81 4.70 -0.87 -11.90
CA GLY A 81 5.36 -1.83 -11.01
C GLY A 81 5.39 -3.27 -11.51
N ARG A 82 4.56 -3.63 -12.51
CA ARG A 82 4.48 -4.98 -13.11
C ARG A 82 4.39 -6.10 -12.05
N ASN A 83 3.60 -5.87 -11.00
CA ASN A 83 3.39 -6.77 -9.84
C ASN A 83 4.66 -7.10 -9.04
N GLY A 84 5.64 -6.19 -8.99
CA GLY A 84 6.81 -6.39 -8.14
C GLY A 84 7.67 -5.17 -7.83
N GLY A 85 7.33 -3.99 -8.35
CA GLY A 85 7.95 -2.74 -7.92
C GLY A 85 7.36 -2.26 -6.59
N LEU A 86 8.18 -1.57 -5.80
CA LEU A 86 7.80 -0.96 -4.53
C LEU A 86 8.45 0.41 -4.39
N ILE A 87 7.67 1.39 -3.96
CA ILE A 87 8.16 2.72 -3.62
C ILE A 87 7.74 3.04 -2.18
N GLU A 88 8.74 3.29 -1.34
CA GLU A 88 8.59 3.67 0.06
C GLU A 88 9.09 5.09 0.29
N SER A 89 8.29 5.91 0.98
CA SER A 89 8.65 7.25 1.38
C SER A 89 8.37 7.45 2.88
N GLY A 90 9.35 7.99 3.58
CA GLY A 90 9.20 8.47 4.96
C GLY A 90 8.41 9.77 5.08
N ALA A 91 7.98 10.37 3.96
CA ALA A 91 7.14 11.55 3.88
C ALA A 91 6.02 11.35 2.84
N ASP A 92 5.96 12.18 1.79
CA ASP A 92 4.92 12.14 0.76
C ASP A 92 5.41 11.47 -0.55
N ILE A 93 4.49 10.85 -1.29
CA ILE A 93 4.75 10.34 -2.65
C ILE A 93 3.94 11.16 -3.66
N TYR A 94 4.61 11.61 -4.72
CA TYR A 94 3.99 12.31 -5.84
C TYR A 94 4.24 11.52 -7.12
N THR A 95 3.19 11.16 -7.84
CA THR A 95 3.29 10.48 -9.14
C THR A 95 2.14 10.87 -10.05
N ARG A 96 2.34 10.80 -11.37
CA ARG A 96 1.26 11.07 -12.31
C ARG A 96 0.23 9.95 -12.35
N PHE A 97 0.69 8.71 -12.37
CA PHE A 97 -0.16 7.52 -12.32
C PHE A 97 0.60 6.34 -11.70
N VAL A 98 -0.15 5.31 -11.31
CA VAL A 98 0.42 4.06 -10.84
C VAL A 98 -0.34 2.87 -11.42
N GLU A 99 0.38 1.87 -11.89
CA GLU A 99 -0.16 0.65 -12.46
C GLU A 99 0.61 -0.58 -11.94
N GLN A 100 -0.13 -1.56 -11.41
CA GLN A 100 0.43 -2.81 -10.90
C GLN A 100 1.63 -2.62 -9.96
N GLY A 101 1.59 -1.57 -9.14
CA GLY A 101 2.67 -1.16 -8.25
C GLY A 101 2.22 -1.04 -6.80
N ARG A 102 3.19 -1.02 -5.89
CA ARG A 102 2.98 -0.79 -4.46
C ARG A 102 3.60 0.53 -4.03
N LEU A 103 2.79 1.43 -3.46
CA LEU A 103 3.22 2.72 -2.93
C LEU A 103 2.96 2.75 -1.42
N ILE A 104 3.98 3.07 -0.63
CA ILE A 104 3.89 3.20 0.81
C ILE A 104 4.45 4.58 1.21
N ALA A 105 3.58 5.45 1.70
CA ALA A 105 3.96 6.78 2.19
C ALA A 105 3.61 6.90 3.66
N LYS A 106 4.53 7.44 4.47
CA LYS A 106 4.25 7.75 5.86
C LYS A 106 3.18 8.84 6.01
N ASN A 107 3.15 9.79 5.07
CA ASN A 107 2.18 10.88 5.06
C ASN A 107 1.14 10.64 3.95
N THR A 108 1.20 11.40 2.86
CA THR A 108 0.17 11.43 1.81
C THR A 108 0.70 10.91 0.48
N ILE A 109 -0.13 10.17 -0.25
CA ILE A 109 0.12 9.79 -1.65
C ILE A 109 -0.70 10.70 -2.55
N PHE A 110 -0.04 11.44 -3.43
CA PHE A 110 -0.64 12.30 -4.45
C PHE A 110 -0.48 11.66 -5.83
N ILE A 111 -1.62 11.43 -6.49
CA ILE A 111 -1.71 10.85 -7.83
C ILE A 111 -2.50 11.79 -8.73
N GLU A 112 -1.95 12.18 -9.86
CA GLU A 112 -2.59 13.16 -10.75
C GLU A 112 -3.71 12.56 -11.61
N GLU A 113 -3.49 11.38 -12.20
CA GLU A 113 -4.38 10.79 -13.19
C GLU A 113 -5.15 9.57 -12.68
N ALA A 114 -4.45 8.49 -12.33
CA ALA A 114 -5.09 7.23 -11.99
C ALA A 114 -4.20 6.27 -11.20
N SER A 115 -4.84 5.44 -10.38
CA SER A 115 -4.27 4.24 -9.77
C SER A 115 -4.97 3.00 -10.29
N MET A 116 -4.23 2.09 -10.91
CA MET A 116 -4.76 0.93 -11.62
C MET A 116 -4.15 -0.36 -11.09
N HIS A 117 -4.98 -1.28 -10.57
CA HIS A 117 -4.55 -2.58 -10.05
C HIS A 117 -3.37 -2.51 -9.07
N SER A 118 -3.37 -1.50 -8.21
CA SER A 118 -2.22 -1.14 -7.37
C SER A 118 -2.54 -1.23 -5.89
N GLU A 119 -1.50 -1.30 -5.06
CA GLU A 119 -1.62 -1.27 -3.61
C GLU A 119 -1.07 0.08 -3.09
N LEU A 120 -1.94 0.86 -2.48
CA LEU A 120 -1.62 2.17 -1.92
C LEU A 120 -1.79 2.13 -0.41
N VAL A 121 -0.74 2.51 0.32
CA VAL A 121 -0.76 2.61 1.77
C VAL A 121 -0.23 3.99 2.15
N ALA A 122 -1.10 4.82 2.73
CA ALA A 122 -0.74 6.15 3.21
C ALA A 122 -1.05 6.27 4.71
N GLY A 123 -0.11 6.79 5.48
CA GLY A 123 -0.37 7.04 6.90
C GLY A 123 -1.39 8.15 7.13
N GLU A 124 -1.46 9.15 6.24
CA GLU A 124 -2.45 10.23 6.31
C GLU A 124 -3.52 10.11 5.24
N SER A 125 -3.25 10.46 3.99
CA SER A 125 -4.29 10.51 2.96
C SER A 125 -3.83 9.97 1.61
N VAL A 126 -4.78 9.55 0.78
CA VAL A 126 -4.54 9.30 -0.64
C VAL A 126 -5.39 10.26 -1.44
N VAL A 127 -4.74 11.08 -2.27
CA VAL A 127 -5.40 12.11 -3.08
C VAL A 127 -5.14 11.81 -4.54
N ILE A 128 -6.20 11.44 -5.25
CA ILE A 128 -6.19 11.11 -6.68
C ILE A 128 -7.02 12.18 -7.39
N ARG A 129 -6.38 13.30 -7.72
CA ARG A 129 -7.02 14.49 -8.28
C ARG A 129 -6.19 15.06 -9.42
N GLY A 130 -6.87 15.49 -10.49
CA GLY A 130 -6.22 15.98 -11.70
C GLY A 130 -6.94 15.44 -12.92
N GLY A 131 -6.21 14.78 -13.81
CA GLY A 131 -6.70 14.31 -15.12
C GLY A 131 -8.00 13.50 -15.06
N ARG A 132 -7.89 12.18 -14.86
CA ARG A 132 -9.07 11.29 -14.73
C ARG A 132 -9.54 11.12 -13.29
N GLY A 133 -8.62 11.24 -12.33
CA GLY A 133 -8.89 11.08 -10.90
C GLY A 133 -9.44 9.69 -10.54
N GLU A 134 -8.96 8.64 -11.20
CA GLU A 134 -9.54 7.29 -11.14
C GLU A 134 -8.81 6.36 -10.16
N LEU A 135 -9.54 5.70 -9.26
CA LEU A 135 -9.03 4.60 -8.45
C LEU A 135 -9.68 3.28 -8.88
N ILE A 136 -8.94 2.44 -9.61
CA ILE A 136 -9.47 1.24 -10.26
C ILE A 136 -8.65 0.02 -9.86
N GLY A 137 -9.25 -0.89 -9.10
CA GLY A 137 -8.66 -2.19 -8.80
C GLY A 137 -7.50 -2.15 -7.81
N GLY A 138 -7.41 -3.20 -6.99
CA GLY A 138 -6.40 -3.32 -5.94
C GLY A 138 -6.92 -2.83 -4.58
N SER A 139 -6.00 -2.37 -3.75
CA SER A 139 -6.31 -1.95 -2.37
C SER A 139 -5.71 -0.59 -2.06
N CYS A 140 -6.52 0.30 -1.49
CA CYS A 140 -6.11 1.62 -1.05
C CYS A 140 -6.43 1.77 0.44
N VAL A 141 -5.43 2.14 1.23
CA VAL A 141 -5.53 2.30 2.67
C VAL A 141 -4.98 3.65 3.07
N ALA A 142 -5.77 4.42 3.83
CA ALA A 142 -5.35 5.71 4.37
C ALA A 142 -5.78 5.88 5.83
N GLY A 143 -5.01 6.65 6.60
CA GLY A 143 -5.36 6.93 7.99
C GLY A 143 -6.48 7.93 8.16
N LYS A 144 -6.50 9.01 7.39
CA LYS A 144 -7.46 10.12 7.46
C LYS A 144 -8.44 10.06 6.30
N SER A 145 -7.98 10.27 5.06
CA SER A 145 -8.90 10.44 3.94
C SER A 145 -8.45 9.81 2.64
N ILE A 146 -9.42 9.39 1.83
CA ILE A 146 -9.20 8.95 0.45
C ILE A 146 -10.08 9.83 -0.44
N ILE A 147 -9.46 10.53 -1.38
CA ILE A 147 -10.12 11.50 -2.23
C ILE A 147 -9.85 11.10 -3.69
N CYS A 148 -10.90 10.87 -4.47
CA CYS A 148 -10.78 10.57 -5.89
C CYS A 148 -11.95 11.15 -6.69
N THR A 149 -11.77 11.38 -7.98
CA THR A 149 -12.86 11.80 -8.86
C THR A 149 -13.81 10.63 -9.15
N LYS A 150 -13.25 9.45 -9.46
CA LYS A 150 -14.00 8.23 -9.77
C LYS A 150 -13.46 7.05 -8.97
N LEU A 151 -14.37 6.26 -8.41
CA LEU A 151 -14.01 5.09 -7.61
C LEU A 151 -14.54 3.80 -8.25
N GLY A 152 -13.64 2.91 -8.66
CA GLY A 152 -13.95 1.70 -9.41
C GLY A 152 -14.05 1.95 -10.92
N ALA A 153 -14.52 0.95 -11.65
CA ALA A 153 -14.73 1.02 -13.10
C ALA A 153 -15.96 0.22 -13.53
N ILE A 154 -16.49 0.53 -14.71
CA ILE A 154 -17.61 -0.19 -15.35
C ILE A 154 -17.34 -1.70 -15.47
N ALA A 155 -16.07 -2.08 -15.61
CA ALA A 155 -15.65 -3.49 -15.65
C ALA A 155 -15.78 -4.23 -14.29
N GLU A 156 -16.39 -3.61 -13.28
CA GLU A 156 -16.60 -4.13 -11.92
C GLU A 156 -15.31 -4.68 -11.28
N THR A 157 -14.18 -4.03 -11.59
CA THR A 157 -12.89 -4.45 -11.08
C THR A 157 -12.88 -4.30 -9.56
N LYS A 158 -12.61 -5.41 -8.86
CA LYS A 158 -12.62 -5.45 -7.40
C LYS A 158 -11.67 -4.40 -6.83
N THR A 159 -12.24 -3.40 -6.19
CA THR A 159 -11.53 -2.24 -5.63
C THR A 159 -11.85 -2.17 -4.15
N SER A 160 -10.82 -2.26 -3.30
CA SER A 160 -10.98 -2.23 -1.85
C SER A 160 -10.41 -0.94 -1.28
N VAL A 161 -11.21 -0.16 -0.57
CA VAL A 161 -10.81 1.12 0.00
C VAL A 161 -11.02 1.08 1.50
N SER A 162 -9.99 1.38 2.29
CA SER A 162 -10.07 1.40 3.75
C SER A 162 -9.60 2.75 4.29
N VAL A 163 -10.39 3.36 5.18
CA VAL A 163 -10.04 4.63 5.83
C VAL A 163 -10.13 4.52 7.34
N GLY A 164 -9.42 5.42 8.00
CA GLY A 164 -9.47 5.56 9.45
C GLY A 164 -8.43 4.75 10.18
N ILE A 165 -7.51 4.04 9.50
CA ILE A 165 -6.52 3.14 10.11
C ILE A 165 -5.23 3.89 10.44
N ARG A 166 -4.83 3.90 11.72
CA ARG A 166 -3.60 4.58 12.13
C ARG A 166 -2.36 4.00 11.43
N PRO A 167 -1.41 4.84 10.97
CA PRO A 167 -0.18 4.37 10.35
C PRO A 167 0.61 3.39 11.21
N GLU A 168 0.68 3.59 12.53
CA GLU A 168 1.38 2.65 13.43
C GLU A 168 0.79 1.23 13.35
N LEU A 169 -0.54 1.14 13.23
CA LEU A 169 -1.23 -0.13 13.06
C LEU A 169 -1.07 -0.70 11.66
N LEU A 170 -0.91 0.15 10.64
CA LEU A 170 -0.59 -0.32 9.29
C LEU A 170 0.79 -0.96 9.24
N ASP A 171 1.80 -0.34 9.87
CA ASP A 171 3.14 -0.90 9.97
C ASP A 171 3.14 -2.24 10.72
N ASP A 172 2.42 -2.31 11.85
CA ASP A 172 2.34 -3.54 12.64
C ASP A 172 1.53 -4.63 11.91
N LEU A 173 0.45 -4.27 11.23
CA LEU A 173 -0.31 -5.19 10.37
C LEU A 173 0.54 -5.65 9.18
N GLU A 174 1.37 -4.79 8.61
CA GLU A 174 2.24 -5.15 7.49
C GLU A 174 3.33 -6.13 7.93
N LYS A 175 4.02 -5.85 9.04
CA LYS A 175 4.99 -6.79 9.64
C LYS A 175 4.32 -8.14 9.91
N LEU A 176 3.12 -8.12 10.49
CA LEU A 176 2.36 -9.33 10.77
C LEU A 176 1.97 -10.07 9.48
N ARG A 177 1.55 -9.35 8.43
CA ARG A 177 1.24 -9.95 7.12
C ARG A 177 2.45 -10.55 6.43
N LEU A 178 3.61 -9.90 6.51
CA LEU A 178 4.88 -10.44 6.01
C LEU A 178 5.24 -11.74 6.75
N GLU A 179 5.05 -11.78 8.07
CA GLU A 179 5.23 -13.01 8.86
C GLU A 179 4.22 -14.10 8.48
N ILE A 180 2.94 -13.76 8.31
CA ILE A 180 1.91 -14.70 7.85
C ILE A 180 2.28 -15.28 6.49
N GLN A 181 2.72 -14.43 5.55
CA GLN A 181 3.08 -14.86 4.20
C GLN A 181 4.29 -15.78 4.19
N LYS A 182 5.34 -15.42 4.94
CA LYS A 182 6.52 -16.27 5.14
C LYS A 182 6.14 -17.64 5.72
N ASN A 183 5.28 -17.66 6.73
CA ASN A 183 4.84 -18.92 7.36
C ASN A 183 3.92 -19.74 6.43
N LYS A 184 3.05 -19.10 5.62
CA LYS A 184 2.26 -19.78 4.58
C LYS A 184 3.14 -20.46 3.55
N GLU A 185 4.21 -19.80 3.10
CA GLU A 185 5.14 -20.40 2.13
C GLU A 185 5.87 -21.62 2.71
N ILE A 186 6.32 -21.54 3.96
CA ILE A 186 6.95 -22.68 4.64
C ILE A 186 5.97 -23.85 4.75
N LEU A 187 4.74 -23.58 5.19
CA LEU A 187 3.70 -24.59 5.37
C LEU A 187 3.34 -25.25 4.02
N LYS A 188 3.24 -24.46 2.95
CA LYS A 188 3.03 -24.96 1.58
C LYS A 188 4.15 -25.91 1.13
N LYS A 189 5.42 -25.59 1.40
CA LYS A 189 6.56 -26.47 1.08
C LYS A 189 6.48 -27.80 1.85
N VAL A 190 6.14 -27.74 3.15
CA VAL A 190 5.99 -28.94 4.00
C VAL A 190 4.84 -29.82 3.52
N GLU A 191 3.70 -29.22 3.16
CA GLU A 191 2.56 -29.97 2.62
C GLU A 191 2.89 -30.64 1.28
N GLN A 192 3.60 -29.95 0.39
CA GLN A 192 4.06 -30.54 -0.87
C GLN A 192 4.99 -31.74 -0.63
N SER A 193 5.92 -31.66 0.33
CA SER A 193 6.78 -32.80 0.69
C SER A 193 5.99 -33.96 1.27
N LEU A 194 4.99 -33.70 2.12
CA LEU A 194 4.12 -34.74 2.68
C LEU A 194 3.28 -35.43 1.60
N ILE A 195 2.73 -34.67 0.65
CA ILE A 195 1.96 -35.23 -0.49
C ILE A 195 2.85 -36.15 -1.32
N LYS A 196 4.06 -35.70 -1.68
CA LYS A 196 5.03 -36.52 -2.45
C LYS A 196 5.41 -37.81 -1.73
N LEU A 197 5.70 -37.73 -0.44
CA LEU A 197 6.01 -38.92 0.38
C LEU A 197 4.83 -39.88 0.48
N ASN A 198 3.60 -39.36 0.55
CA ASN A 198 2.40 -40.19 0.57
C ASN A 198 2.16 -40.88 -0.79
N GLU A 199 2.34 -40.16 -1.90
CA GLU A 199 2.29 -40.73 -3.26
C GLU A 199 3.36 -41.80 -3.48
N ASP A 200 4.59 -41.54 -3.04
CA ASP A 200 5.69 -42.50 -3.10
C ASP A 200 5.42 -43.74 -2.26
N SER A 201 4.77 -43.59 -1.09
CA SER A 201 4.38 -44.72 -0.24
C SER A 201 3.33 -45.64 -0.88
N GLN A 202 2.51 -45.11 -1.78
CA GLN A 202 1.54 -45.90 -2.55
C GLN A 202 2.16 -46.57 -3.78
N ARG A 203 3.27 -46.03 -4.29
CA ARG A 203 3.98 -46.56 -5.48
C ARG A 203 5.08 -47.55 -5.12
N ARG A 204 5.76 -47.36 -4.00
CA ARG A 204 6.89 -48.18 -3.53
C ARG A 204 6.93 -48.26 -2.02
N GLN A 205 7.67 -49.25 -1.49
CA GLN A 205 8.02 -49.21 -0.08
C GLN A 205 8.97 -48.04 0.20
N LEU A 206 8.59 -47.20 1.17
CA LEU A 206 9.41 -46.09 1.65
C LEU A 206 10.71 -46.62 2.28
N THR A 207 11.81 -45.90 2.07
CA THR A 207 13.08 -46.17 2.74
C THR A 207 12.98 -45.88 4.25
N ILE A 208 13.93 -46.39 5.02
CA ILE A 208 13.97 -46.21 6.49
C ILE A 208 14.02 -44.70 6.84
N GLU A 209 14.82 -43.93 6.09
CA GLU A 209 14.94 -42.47 6.24
C GLU A 209 13.63 -41.73 5.94
N GLU A 210 12.89 -42.16 4.91
CA GLU A 210 11.61 -41.56 4.52
C GLU A 210 10.53 -41.82 5.59
N LYS A 211 10.50 -43.03 6.16
CA LYS A 211 9.59 -43.35 7.28
C LYS A 211 9.90 -42.55 8.53
N GLU A 212 11.17 -42.28 8.83
CA GLU A 212 11.55 -41.41 9.94
C GLU A 212 11.26 -39.92 9.68
N SER A 213 11.22 -39.51 8.42
CA SER A 213 10.93 -38.12 8.03
C SER A 213 9.45 -37.74 8.17
N LEU A 214 8.53 -38.70 8.03
CA LEU A 214 7.07 -38.49 8.16
C LEU A 214 6.65 -37.88 9.51
N PRO A 215 7.02 -38.45 10.68
CA PRO A 215 6.65 -37.85 11.97
C PRO A 215 7.29 -36.47 12.17
N LYS A 216 8.51 -36.25 11.66
CA LYS A 216 9.20 -34.96 11.72
C LYS A 216 8.45 -33.90 10.90
N LEU A 217 8.07 -34.20 9.66
CA LEU A 217 7.31 -33.30 8.78
C LEU A 217 5.90 -33.04 9.30
N SER A 218 5.24 -34.04 9.88
CA SER A 218 3.92 -33.89 10.52
C SER A 218 4.00 -32.95 11.73
N ALA A 219 5.02 -33.10 12.59
CA ALA A 219 5.25 -32.21 13.72
C ALA A 219 5.54 -30.77 13.27
N ILE A 220 6.32 -30.58 12.20
CA ILE A 220 6.58 -29.27 11.60
C ILE A 220 5.26 -28.67 11.07
N LYS A 221 4.44 -29.44 10.35
CA LYS A 221 3.14 -28.98 9.86
C LYS A 221 2.25 -28.51 11.01
N GLN A 222 2.13 -29.30 12.08
CA GLN A 222 1.30 -28.96 13.23
C GLN A 222 1.81 -27.68 13.93
N LYS A 223 3.12 -27.54 14.10
CA LYS A 223 3.75 -26.35 14.67
C LYS A 223 3.43 -25.09 13.84
N TYR A 224 3.70 -25.11 12.54
CA TYR A 224 3.49 -23.94 11.67
C TYR A 224 2.00 -23.62 11.47
N SER A 225 1.13 -24.63 11.47
CA SER A 225 -0.33 -24.41 11.46
C SER A 225 -0.81 -23.69 12.72
N GLY A 226 -0.30 -24.09 13.89
CA GLY A 226 -0.60 -23.42 15.16
C GLY A 226 -0.09 -21.97 15.19
N ILE A 227 1.14 -21.72 14.73
CA ILE A 227 1.69 -20.37 14.60
C ILE A 227 0.81 -19.53 13.65
N LEU A 228 0.41 -20.09 12.51
CA LEU A 228 -0.42 -19.38 11.54
C LEU A 228 -1.77 -18.97 12.14
N ASN A 229 -2.43 -19.88 12.86
CA ASN A 229 -3.70 -19.58 13.53
C ASN A 229 -3.54 -18.48 14.59
N ASN A 230 -2.45 -18.49 15.35
CA ASN A 230 -2.17 -17.44 16.32
C ASN A 230 -1.93 -16.09 15.64
N LEU A 231 -1.13 -16.05 14.57
CA LEU A 231 -0.86 -14.82 13.81
C LEU A 231 -2.14 -14.27 13.17
N LEU A 232 -2.98 -15.13 12.60
CA LEU A 232 -4.30 -14.74 12.06
C LEU A 232 -5.23 -14.22 13.16
N GLY A 233 -5.22 -14.84 14.35
CA GLY A 233 -5.96 -14.37 15.51
C GLY A 233 -5.47 -13.01 16.03
N GLN A 234 -4.15 -12.78 16.01
CA GLN A 234 -3.54 -11.49 16.32
C GLN A 234 -3.93 -10.43 15.28
N GLU A 235 -3.89 -10.74 13.99
CA GLU A 235 -4.30 -9.83 12.91
C GLU A 235 -5.76 -9.42 13.11
N GLN A 236 -6.62 -10.39 13.38
CA GLN A 236 -8.04 -10.13 13.63
C GLN A 236 -8.27 -9.30 14.90
N SER A 237 -7.50 -9.55 15.96
CA SER A 237 -7.59 -8.78 17.22
C SER A 237 -7.11 -7.35 17.05
N MET A 238 -6.04 -7.12 16.28
CA MET A 238 -5.57 -5.76 15.94
C MET A 238 -6.61 -5.00 15.11
N ILE A 239 -7.23 -5.66 14.12
CA ILE A 239 -8.28 -5.07 13.29
C ILE A 239 -9.52 -4.72 14.12
N MET A 240 -9.92 -5.58 15.06
CA MET A 240 -11.13 -5.39 15.90
C MET A 240 -10.91 -4.42 17.07
N GLY A 241 -9.71 -4.42 17.66
CA GLY A 241 -9.35 -3.60 18.82
C GLY A 241 -9.10 -2.13 18.49
N PHE A 242 -9.04 -1.79 17.21
CA PHE A 242 -8.74 -0.44 16.77
C PHE A 242 -10.00 0.45 16.68
N GLU A 243 -9.90 1.64 17.28
CA GLU A 243 -10.89 2.69 17.10
C GLU A 243 -10.55 3.52 15.86
N PRO A 244 -11.32 3.41 14.77
CA PRO A 244 -11.08 4.20 13.57
C PRO A 244 -11.23 5.68 13.89
N ASP A 245 -10.41 6.47 13.22
CA ASP A 245 -10.54 7.91 13.27
C ASP A 245 -11.96 8.32 12.84
N LYS A 246 -12.68 8.99 13.74
CA LYS A 246 -14.07 9.41 13.51
C LYS A 246 -14.17 10.46 12.41
N ASP A 247 -13.06 11.15 12.16
CA ASP A 247 -12.94 12.19 11.14
C ASP A 247 -12.43 11.62 9.81
N SER A 248 -12.31 10.30 9.70
CA SER A 248 -11.94 9.65 8.45
C SER A 248 -13.09 9.54 7.47
N TYR A 249 -12.76 9.73 6.18
CA TYR A 249 -13.76 9.70 5.11
C TYR A 249 -13.18 9.33 3.75
N VAL A 250 -14.05 8.82 2.89
CA VAL A 250 -13.82 8.67 1.46
C VAL A 250 -14.65 9.70 0.73
N GLU A 251 -14.02 10.55 -0.06
CA GLU A 251 -14.65 11.56 -0.91
C GLU A 251 -14.52 11.14 -2.37
N VAL A 252 -15.67 10.99 -3.03
CA VAL A 252 -15.76 10.66 -4.45
C VAL A 252 -16.54 11.76 -5.17
N GLU A 253 -15.91 12.44 -6.12
CA GLU A 253 -16.49 13.66 -6.71
C GLU A 253 -17.59 13.34 -7.73
N GLN A 254 -17.38 12.33 -8.58
CA GLN A 254 -18.26 12.04 -9.72
C GLN A 254 -19.08 10.76 -9.58
N GLU A 255 -18.45 9.62 -9.33
CA GLU A 255 -19.17 8.33 -9.38
C GLU A 255 -18.41 7.20 -8.66
N ILE A 256 -19.19 6.33 -7.99
CA ILE A 256 -18.72 5.08 -7.40
C ILE A 256 -19.32 3.92 -8.18
N PHE A 257 -18.47 3.09 -8.78
CA PHE A 257 -18.87 1.94 -9.58
C PHE A 257 -19.18 0.68 -8.75
N PRO A 258 -19.92 -0.29 -9.30
CA PRO A 258 -20.05 -1.61 -8.70
C PRO A 258 -18.69 -2.33 -8.58
N GLY A 259 -18.59 -3.27 -7.64
CA GLY A 259 -17.33 -3.97 -7.35
C GLY A 259 -16.40 -3.23 -6.38
N VAL A 260 -16.83 -2.07 -5.87
CA VAL A 260 -16.14 -1.32 -4.83
C VAL A 260 -16.61 -1.77 -3.45
N ASP A 261 -15.65 -2.18 -2.62
CA ASP A 261 -15.82 -2.43 -1.18
C ASP A 261 -15.14 -1.30 -0.39
N ILE A 262 -15.90 -0.50 0.34
CA ILE A 262 -15.40 0.58 1.20
C ILE A 262 -15.48 0.15 2.66
N TYR A 263 -14.38 0.32 3.40
CA TYR A 263 -14.25 -0.05 4.80
C TYR A 263 -13.96 1.21 5.62
N PRO A 264 -14.99 1.95 6.08
CA PRO A 264 -14.81 3.16 6.86
C PRO A 264 -14.51 2.86 8.35
N GLY A 265 -13.73 1.83 8.66
CA GLY A 265 -13.35 1.45 10.03
C GLY A 265 -14.18 0.32 10.68
N LYS A 266 -13.66 -0.22 11.80
CA LYS A 266 -14.21 -1.33 12.64
C LYS A 266 -14.67 -2.59 11.86
N GLY A 267 -13.94 -3.01 10.83
CA GLY A 267 -14.27 -4.23 10.07
C GLY A 267 -15.64 -4.20 9.39
N LYS A 268 -16.29 -3.03 9.32
CA LYS A 268 -17.57 -2.85 8.65
C LYS A 268 -17.33 -2.50 7.19
N ASN A 269 -18.16 -3.06 6.32
CA ASN A 269 -18.06 -2.89 4.89
C ASN A 269 -19.30 -2.22 4.30
N PHE A 270 -19.06 -1.28 3.40
CA PHE A 270 -20.04 -0.70 2.51
C PHE A 270 -19.76 -1.20 1.11
N LYS A 271 -20.64 -2.05 0.57
CA LYS A 271 -20.46 -2.70 -0.72
C LYS A 271 -21.39 -2.11 -1.77
N VAL A 272 -20.83 -1.65 -2.88
CA VAL A 272 -21.60 -1.21 -4.04
C VAL A 272 -21.79 -2.39 -4.98
N ARG A 273 -23.02 -2.95 -5.02
CA ARG A 273 -23.29 -4.24 -5.70
C ARG A 273 -24.12 -4.19 -6.98
N LEU A 274 -25.03 -3.24 -7.12
CA LEU A 274 -26.10 -3.34 -8.13
C LEU A 274 -26.18 -2.15 -9.08
N LYS A 275 -25.82 -0.95 -8.62
CA LYS A 275 -25.85 0.28 -9.42
C LYS A 275 -24.75 1.22 -8.98
N GLU A 276 -24.24 1.97 -9.95
CA GLU A 276 -23.33 3.09 -9.73
C GLU A 276 -23.99 4.13 -8.82
N ILE A 277 -23.20 4.72 -7.92
CA ILE A 277 -23.65 5.81 -7.04
C ILE A 277 -23.12 7.12 -7.62
N PRO A 278 -23.99 8.03 -8.10
CA PRO A 278 -23.55 9.32 -8.59
C PRO A 278 -23.09 10.21 -7.43
N GLY A 279 -21.98 10.88 -7.66
CA GLY A 279 -21.33 11.84 -6.77
C GLY A 279 -21.94 13.24 -6.85
N PRO A 280 -21.43 14.18 -6.03
CA PRO A 280 -20.41 13.94 -5.00
C PRO A 280 -20.93 13.01 -3.90
N SER A 281 -20.06 12.15 -3.39
CA SER A 281 -20.36 11.13 -2.39
C SER A 281 -19.28 11.12 -1.31
N PHE A 282 -19.71 11.28 -0.06
CA PHE A 282 -18.87 11.19 1.12
C PHE A 282 -19.26 9.95 1.91
N VAL A 283 -18.35 8.98 2.04
CA VAL A 283 -18.54 7.75 2.80
C VAL A 283 -17.71 7.82 4.07
N PHE A 284 -18.34 7.62 5.22
CA PHE A 284 -17.68 7.77 6.53
C PHE A 284 -18.36 6.88 7.58
N LEU A 285 -17.75 6.79 8.77
CA LEU A 285 -18.33 6.06 9.90
C LEU A 285 -19.29 6.95 10.71
N GLY A 286 -20.58 6.65 10.69
CA GLY A 286 -21.59 7.34 11.50
C GLY A 286 -21.33 7.24 13.00
N ASN A 287 -22.01 8.08 13.79
CA ASN A 287 -21.93 8.05 15.27
C ASN A 287 -22.46 6.73 15.87
N ASP A 288 -23.35 6.05 15.14
CA ASP A 288 -23.84 4.71 15.43
C ASP A 288 -22.83 3.60 15.08
N GLY A 289 -21.66 4.00 14.57
CA GLY A 289 -20.60 3.11 14.13
C GLY A 289 -20.94 2.37 12.85
N ASN A 290 -21.95 2.77 12.06
CA ASN A 290 -22.26 2.16 10.76
C ASN A 290 -21.73 3.02 9.61
N PRO A 291 -21.36 2.43 8.46
CA PRO A 291 -21.06 3.18 7.25
C PRO A 291 -22.25 4.05 6.83
N GLN A 292 -22.00 5.34 6.63
CA GLN A 292 -22.98 6.29 6.10
C GLN A 292 -22.45 6.92 4.81
N ILE A 293 -23.37 7.25 3.89
CA ILE A 293 -23.07 7.95 2.64
C ILE A 293 -23.93 9.21 2.55
N THR A 294 -23.31 10.33 2.18
CA THR A 294 -23.98 11.62 2.01
C THR A 294 -23.48 12.33 0.76
N LYS A 295 -24.29 13.23 0.19
CA LYS A 295 -23.87 14.07 -0.95
C LYS A 295 -23.14 15.35 -0.55
N VAL A 296 -23.23 15.74 0.72
CA VAL A 296 -22.66 16.97 1.25
C VAL A 296 -21.64 16.58 2.31
N LYS A 297 -20.47 17.23 2.28
CA LYS A 297 -19.44 17.01 3.29
C LYS A 297 -20.03 17.26 4.69
N PRO A 298 -20.05 16.25 5.58
CA PRO A 298 -20.56 16.43 6.94
C PRO A 298 -19.82 17.54 7.67
N LYS A 299 -20.56 18.38 8.43
CA LYS A 299 -19.99 19.49 9.23
C LYS A 299 -18.88 19.04 10.20
N ARG A 300 -18.88 17.79 10.63
CA ARG A 300 -17.82 17.22 11.50
C ARG A 300 -16.51 16.89 10.76
N LEU A 301 -16.57 16.69 9.43
CA LEU A 301 -15.43 16.33 8.58
C LEU A 301 -14.73 17.56 7.97
N GLY A 302 -15.16 18.78 8.30
CA GLY A 302 -14.56 20.03 7.82
C GLY A 302 -15.08 21.29 8.54
N ILE A 303 -14.16 22.22 8.81
CA ILE A 303 -14.34 23.52 9.47
C ILE A 303 -15.41 24.34 8.75
N LEU A 304 -16.61 24.37 9.31
CA LEU A 304 -17.54 25.49 9.17
C LEU A 304 -17.98 25.88 10.57
N GLN A 305 -17.16 26.68 11.25
CA GLN A 305 -17.74 27.71 12.10
C GLN A 305 -18.40 28.67 11.12
N GLU A 306 -19.73 28.59 11.01
CA GLU A 306 -20.53 29.67 10.46
C GLU A 306 -20.21 30.91 11.32
N GLU A 307 -19.52 31.90 10.74
CA GLU A 307 -19.50 33.25 11.29
C GLU A 307 -20.96 33.74 11.32
N ASN A 308 -21.46 34.00 12.53
CA ASN A 308 -22.70 34.75 12.76
C ASN A 308 -22.47 36.25 12.57
#